data_AF-A0A2V8EZ72-F1
#
_entry.id   AF-A0A2V8EZ72-F1
#
_cell.length_a   1.000
_cell.length_b   1.000
_cell.length_c   1.000
_cell.angle_alpha   90.00
_cell.angle_beta   90.00
_cell.angle_gamma   90.00
#
_symmetry.space_group_name_H-M   'P 1'
#
loop_
_entity.id
_entity.type
_entity.pdbx_description
1 polymer ?
#
loop_
_entity_poly.entity_id
_entity_poly.type
_entity_poly.pdbx_seq_one_letter_code
_entity_poly.pdbx_strand_id
1 'polypeptide(L)'
;LLNPQAQQGLYKYTSGGATRTINLLQLAAANGQTATADPTIARLLRDIQNSTTQAGGVTTIDANLDRLTFNNHVESTNRFPTFRVDMNLTEQHRFSSALNYQRYSSFPDTLNNRDPAFPGFPVTGGQYSQRIGFSNWVRSLFSPRLVNEARVGYSGAPVQFFPELDPSLWSGSTANTNGFNVAFPSVGSQLTSPGGANATTNAFNNPTPSSRNATALLFEDAVTWLKGTHSFAFGGSATQYTVWLKNQTLIPTANIGTAPSDPATAMFTTGNFPGASARTRGHTRFSVRACSARGCGSSTCTFRTSGSPARISP
;
A
#
# COMPACT_ATOMS: atom_id res chain seq x y z
N LEU A 1 19.60 -3.85 2.94
CA LEU A 1 19.92 -2.53 3.53
C LEU A 1 21.42 -2.24 3.34
N LEU A 2 21.84 -0.97 3.33
CA LEU A 2 23.27 -0.63 3.27
C LEU A 2 23.97 -1.07 4.56
N ASN A 3 25.11 -1.74 4.46
CA ASN A 3 25.93 -2.06 5.63
C ASN A 3 26.54 -0.80 6.26
N PRO A 4 27.02 -0.86 7.52
CA PRO A 4 27.52 0.33 8.23
C PRO A 4 28.63 1.10 7.50
N GLN A 5 29.53 0.41 6.78
CA GLN A 5 30.61 1.07 6.03
C GLN A 5 30.05 1.81 4.80
N ALA A 6 29.14 1.18 4.06
CA ALA A 6 28.50 1.79 2.89
C ALA A 6 27.63 3.00 3.27
N GLN A 7 27.01 3.00 4.46
CA GLN A 7 26.28 4.16 4.99
C GLN A 7 27.17 5.37 5.25
N GLN A 8 28.46 5.15 5.53
CA GLN A 8 29.47 6.20 5.71
C GLN A 8 30.10 6.65 4.37
N GLY A 9 29.61 6.14 3.23
CA GLY A 9 30.14 6.44 1.91
C GLY A 9 31.37 5.61 1.51
N LEU A 10 31.75 4.60 2.31
CA LEU A 10 32.83 3.67 1.96
C LEU A 10 32.27 2.55 1.08
N TYR A 11 32.39 2.73 -0.23
CA TYR A 11 31.89 1.77 -1.21
C TYR A 11 32.97 0.78 -1.64
N LYS A 12 32.64 -0.50 -1.63
CA LYS A 12 33.52 -1.59 -2.05
C LYS A 12 33.09 -2.16 -3.39
N TYR A 13 34.05 -2.40 -4.29
CA TYR A 13 33.81 -3.08 -5.55
C TYR A 13 34.97 -4.02 -5.90
N THR A 14 34.67 -5.08 -6.63
CA THR A 14 35.68 -6.01 -7.12
C THR A 14 36.14 -5.61 -8.52
N SER A 15 37.45 -5.64 -8.73
CA SER A 15 38.06 -5.46 -10.04
C SER A 15 39.34 -6.28 -10.15
N GLY A 16 39.46 -7.07 -11.22
CA GLY A 16 40.61 -7.97 -11.42
C GLY A 16 40.79 -9.00 -10.30
N GLY A 17 39.70 -9.45 -9.68
CA GLY A 17 39.72 -10.38 -8.54
C GLY A 17 40.05 -9.75 -7.18
N ALA A 18 40.42 -8.46 -7.13
CA ALA A 18 40.70 -7.74 -5.89
C ALA A 18 39.54 -6.82 -5.49
N THR A 19 39.23 -6.76 -4.19
CA THR A 19 38.26 -5.79 -3.64
C THR A 19 38.95 -4.45 -3.42
N ARG A 20 38.36 -3.39 -3.99
CA ARG A 20 38.79 -1.99 -3.86
C ARG A 20 37.74 -1.22 -3.06
N THR A 21 38.19 -0.27 -2.26
CA THR A 21 37.32 0.63 -1.49
C THR A 21 37.51 2.06 -1.99
N ILE A 22 36.41 2.78 -2.21
CA ILE A 22 36.39 4.20 -2.55
C ILE A 22 35.53 4.93 -1.53
N ASN A 23 36.06 6.03 -1.00
CA ASN A 23 35.26 6.99 -0.24
C ASN A 23 34.53 7.91 -1.22
N LEU A 24 33.23 7.72 -1.33
CA LEU A 24 32.39 8.44 -2.28
C LEU A 24 32.19 9.90 -1.93
N LEU A 25 32.29 10.28 -0.66
CA LEU A 25 32.24 11.68 -0.22
C LEU A 25 33.53 12.42 -0.61
N GLN A 26 34.68 11.78 -0.43
CA GLN A 26 35.96 12.35 -0.89
C GLN A 26 36.00 12.47 -2.41
N LEU A 27 35.51 11.46 -3.14
CA LEU A 27 35.40 11.53 -4.60
C LEU A 27 34.49 12.68 -5.04
N ALA A 28 33.35 12.86 -4.37
CA ALA A 28 32.45 13.97 -4.64
C ALA A 28 33.14 15.33 -4.42
N ALA A 29 33.83 15.50 -3.28
CA ALA A 29 34.57 16.73 -2.97
C ALA A 29 35.63 17.05 -4.03
N ALA A 30 36.41 16.04 -4.46
CA ALA A 30 37.44 16.20 -5.48
C ALA A 30 36.88 16.59 -6.86
N ASN A 31 35.59 16.34 -7.12
CA ASN A 31 34.91 16.66 -8.38
C ASN A 31 33.93 17.84 -8.24
N GLY A 32 34.06 18.66 -7.19
CA GLY A 32 33.21 19.83 -6.96
C GLY A 32 31.73 19.50 -6.71
N GLN A 33 31.43 18.26 -6.35
CA GLN A 33 30.07 17.81 -6.02
C GLN A 33 29.81 17.92 -4.51
N THR A 34 28.54 17.84 -4.12
CA THR A 34 28.17 17.85 -2.69
C THR A 34 28.77 16.61 -1.99
N ALA A 35 29.51 16.85 -0.91
CA ALA A 35 30.31 15.84 -0.20
C ALA A 35 29.89 15.65 1.27
N THR A 36 28.69 16.11 1.64
CA THR A 36 28.17 16.09 3.01
C THR A 36 26.84 15.35 3.08
N ALA A 37 26.72 14.38 4.00
CA ALA A 37 25.50 13.61 4.18
C ALA A 37 24.29 14.50 4.50
N ASP A 38 23.17 14.25 3.82
CA ASP A 38 21.89 14.86 4.19
C ASP A 38 21.53 14.42 5.61
N PRO A 39 21.27 15.35 6.55
CA PRO A 39 20.96 14.98 7.93
C PRO A 39 19.72 14.09 8.06
N THR A 40 18.71 14.29 7.21
CA THR A 40 17.46 13.49 7.21
C THR A 40 17.75 12.08 6.75
N ILE A 41 18.47 11.90 5.64
CA ILE A 41 18.81 10.56 5.11
C ILE A 41 19.80 9.86 6.02
N ALA A 42 20.79 10.55 6.58
CA ALA A 42 21.74 9.98 7.52
C ALA A 42 21.03 9.48 8.79
N ARG A 43 20.06 10.25 9.30
CA ARG A 43 19.20 9.83 10.41
C ARG A 43 18.34 8.62 10.03
N LEU A 44 17.70 8.65 8.86
CA LEU A 44 16.88 7.54 8.37
C LEU A 44 17.68 6.23 8.24
N LEU A 45 18.88 6.28 7.67
CA LEU A 45 19.77 5.11 7.54
C LEU A 45 20.20 4.58 8.92
N ARG A 46 20.38 5.47 9.90
CA ARG A 46 20.64 5.09 11.30
C ARG A 46 19.43 4.45 11.96
N ASP A 47 18.22 4.98 11.75
CA ASP A 47 16.98 4.39 12.25
C ASP A 47 16.79 2.97 11.68
N ILE A 48 17.12 2.78 10.39
CA ILE A 48 17.14 1.45 9.75
C ILE A 48 18.16 0.53 10.44
N GLN A 49 19.37 0.99 10.72
CA GLN A 49 20.35 0.15 11.44
C GLN A 49 19.90 -0.18 12.85
N ASN A 50 19.36 0.77 13.58
CA ASN A 50 18.84 0.57 14.93
C ASN A 50 17.66 -0.40 14.96
N SER A 51 16.88 -0.50 13.87
CA SER A 51 15.80 -1.50 13.76
C SER A 51 16.31 -2.94 13.77
N THR A 52 17.54 -3.17 13.32
CA THR A 52 18.14 -4.52 13.21
C THR A 52 18.36 -5.18 14.56
N THR A 53 18.45 -4.38 15.64
CA THR A 53 18.62 -4.89 17.00
C THR A 53 17.28 -5.13 17.70
N GLN A 54 16.15 -4.76 17.09
CA GLN A 54 14.82 -4.90 17.70
C GLN A 54 14.18 -6.26 17.42
N ALA A 55 14.39 -6.81 16.22
CA ALA A 55 13.87 -8.12 15.84
C ALA A 55 14.64 -8.73 14.65
N GLY A 56 14.61 -10.05 14.57
CA GLY A 56 15.16 -10.79 13.44
C GLY A 56 16.66 -11.03 13.50
N GLY A 57 17.26 -11.31 12.34
CA GLY A 57 18.70 -11.56 12.18
C GLY A 57 19.27 -10.90 10.93
N VAL A 58 20.51 -10.43 11.05
CA VAL A 58 21.25 -9.76 9.96
C VAL A 58 22.25 -10.73 9.35
N THR A 59 22.28 -10.78 8.02
CA THR A 59 23.28 -11.53 7.24
C THR A 59 23.91 -10.62 6.21
N THR A 60 25.23 -10.65 6.07
CA THR A 60 25.91 -9.94 4.98
C THR A 60 25.65 -10.67 3.66
N ILE A 61 25.21 -9.91 2.65
CA ILE A 61 24.88 -10.46 1.32
C ILE A 61 25.91 -10.03 0.26
N ASP A 62 26.53 -8.86 0.42
CA ASP A 62 27.69 -8.47 -0.37
C ASP A 62 28.57 -7.45 0.38
N ALA A 63 29.62 -6.94 -0.28
CA ALA A 63 30.58 -6.02 0.33
C ALA A 63 29.99 -4.67 0.79
N ASN A 64 28.79 -4.31 0.36
CA ASN A 64 28.08 -3.05 0.65
C ASN A 64 26.71 -3.26 1.31
N LEU A 65 26.16 -4.48 1.27
CA LEU A 65 24.80 -4.77 1.66
C LEU A 65 24.69 -5.86 2.72
N ASP A 66 23.76 -5.63 3.64
CA ASP A 66 23.26 -6.63 4.56
C ASP A 66 21.76 -6.90 4.29
N ARG A 67 21.29 -8.06 4.75
CA ARG A 67 19.89 -8.46 4.74
C ARG A 67 19.42 -8.70 6.17
N LEU A 68 18.43 -7.92 6.58
CA LEU A 68 17.64 -8.18 7.78
C LEU A 68 16.50 -9.13 7.42
N THR A 69 16.32 -10.20 8.20
CA THR A 69 15.19 -11.12 8.09
C THR A 69 14.46 -11.15 9.42
N PHE A 70 13.16 -10.87 9.40
CA PHE A 70 12.31 -10.77 10.59
C PHE A 70 10.88 -11.16 10.25
N ASN A 71 10.07 -11.44 11.28
CA ASN A 71 8.64 -11.69 11.14
C ASN A 71 7.87 -10.46 11.61
N ASN A 72 6.86 -10.06 10.83
CA ASN A 72 5.89 -9.07 11.25
C ASN A 72 4.76 -9.74 12.05
N HIS A 73 4.37 -9.13 13.18
CA HIS A 73 3.17 -9.54 13.91
C HIS A 73 1.94 -9.19 13.08
N VAL A 74 0.99 -10.11 12.99
CA VAL A 74 -0.23 -9.96 12.18
C VAL A 74 -1.45 -10.41 12.97
N GLU A 75 -2.47 -9.57 12.96
CA GLU A 75 -3.76 -9.85 13.56
C GLU A 75 -4.85 -9.85 12.50
N SER A 76 -5.74 -10.84 12.61
CA SER A 76 -6.94 -10.92 11.78
C SER A 76 -8.12 -11.35 12.64
N THR A 77 -9.19 -10.55 12.65
CA THR A 77 -10.42 -10.86 13.35
C THR A 77 -11.59 -10.76 12.39
N ASN A 78 -12.34 -11.85 12.26
CA ASN A 78 -13.52 -11.92 11.43
C ASN A 78 -14.73 -12.28 12.27
N ARG A 79 -15.85 -11.55 12.10
CA ARG A 79 -17.11 -11.79 12.82
C ARG A 79 -18.26 -11.90 11.84
N PHE A 80 -19.09 -12.93 12.01
CA PHE A 80 -20.17 -13.28 11.07
C PHE A 80 -21.53 -13.45 11.75
N PRO A 81 -22.04 -12.45 12.51
CA PRO A 81 -23.36 -12.56 13.09
C PRO A 81 -24.42 -12.61 11.99
N THR A 82 -25.38 -13.51 12.20
CA THR A 82 -26.49 -13.75 11.28
C THR A 82 -27.78 -13.77 12.08
N PHE A 83 -28.83 -13.16 11.53
CA PHE A 83 -30.15 -13.15 12.12
C PHE A 83 -31.17 -13.63 11.10
N ARG A 84 -32.11 -14.46 11.55
CA ARG A 84 -33.23 -14.91 10.73
C ARG A 84 -34.50 -14.88 11.55
N VAL A 85 -35.56 -14.40 10.91
CA VAL A 85 -36.91 -14.39 11.45
C VAL A 85 -37.84 -15.01 10.42
N ASP A 86 -38.71 -15.92 10.86
CA ASP A 86 -39.80 -16.50 10.09
C ASP A 86 -41.07 -16.37 10.93
N MET A 87 -42.11 -15.78 10.36
CA MET A 87 -43.35 -15.48 11.06
C MET A 87 -44.55 -15.75 10.15
N ASN A 88 -45.55 -16.47 10.67
CA ASN A 88 -46.88 -16.47 10.07
C ASN A 88 -47.62 -15.27 10.65
N LEU A 89 -47.77 -14.20 9.86
CA LEU A 89 -48.49 -13.00 10.27
C LEU A 89 -49.99 -13.30 10.43
N THR A 90 -50.52 -14.10 9.52
CA THR A 90 -51.84 -14.74 9.56
C THR A 90 -51.74 -16.13 8.92
N GLU A 91 -52.86 -16.85 8.79
CA GLU A 91 -52.92 -18.09 8.01
C GLU A 91 -52.62 -17.88 6.51
N GLN A 92 -52.79 -16.65 6.00
CA GLN A 92 -52.65 -16.29 4.59
C GLN A 92 -51.34 -15.57 4.28
N HIS A 93 -50.69 -14.99 5.29
CA HIS A 93 -49.51 -14.15 5.12
C HIS A 93 -48.33 -14.68 5.92
N ARG A 94 -47.24 -15.00 5.23
CA ARG A 94 -45.96 -15.38 5.84
C ARG A 94 -44.90 -14.34 5.53
N PHE A 95 -44.17 -13.95 6.55
CA PHE A 95 -43.01 -13.07 6.45
C PHE A 95 -41.73 -13.84 6.83
N SER A 96 -40.67 -13.56 6.11
CA SER A 96 -39.33 -14.00 6.44
C SER A 96 -38.32 -12.89 6.21
N SER A 97 -37.36 -12.78 7.13
CA SER A 97 -36.24 -11.86 7.03
C SER A 97 -34.94 -12.60 7.34
N ALA A 98 -33.88 -12.27 6.61
CA ALA A 98 -32.53 -12.70 6.93
C ALA A 98 -31.58 -11.50 6.83
N LEU A 99 -30.70 -11.38 7.82
CA LEU A 99 -29.63 -10.39 7.88
C LEU A 99 -28.31 -11.13 8.07
N ASN A 100 -27.37 -10.89 7.17
CA ASN A 100 -26.00 -11.34 7.26
C ASN A 100 -25.11 -10.11 7.45
N TYR A 101 -24.33 -10.08 8.52
CA TYR A 101 -23.33 -9.05 8.75
C TYR A 101 -21.96 -9.69 8.86
N GLN A 102 -20.98 -9.13 8.16
CA GLN A 102 -19.61 -9.62 8.15
C GLN A 102 -18.68 -8.46 8.48
N ARG A 103 -17.92 -8.58 9.57
CA ARG A 103 -16.86 -7.63 9.91
C ARG A 103 -15.51 -8.29 9.73
N TYR A 104 -14.70 -7.72 8.86
CA TYR A 104 -13.31 -8.09 8.62
C TYR A 104 -12.40 -7.01 9.19
N SER A 105 -11.33 -7.45 9.85
CA SER A 105 -10.28 -6.60 10.39
C SER A 105 -8.96 -7.34 10.24
N SER A 106 -8.03 -6.78 9.47
CA SER A 106 -6.67 -7.31 9.32
C SER A 106 -5.67 -6.19 9.49
N PHE A 107 -4.69 -6.40 10.37
CA PHE A 107 -3.63 -5.42 10.62
C PHE A 107 -2.31 -6.13 11.02
N PRO A 108 -1.17 -5.77 10.40
CA PRO A 108 -1.09 -5.07 9.12
C PRO A 108 -1.65 -5.92 7.97
N ASP A 109 -2.02 -5.27 6.87
CA ASP A 109 -2.49 -5.93 5.65
C ASP A 109 -1.31 -6.50 4.85
N THR A 110 -0.92 -7.73 5.14
CA THR A 110 0.17 -8.42 4.45
C THR A 110 -0.19 -8.86 3.02
N LEU A 111 -1.48 -8.95 2.68
CA LEU A 111 -1.93 -9.30 1.33
C LEU A 111 -1.67 -8.16 0.34
N ASN A 112 -1.76 -6.92 0.80
CA ASN A 112 -1.53 -5.72 -0.01
C ASN A 112 -0.20 -5.03 0.31
N ASN A 113 0.72 -5.76 0.96
CA ASN A 113 2.05 -5.27 1.35
C ASN A 113 1.92 -3.97 2.15
N ARG A 114 1.40 -4.08 3.37
CA ARG A 114 1.22 -2.97 4.31
C ARG A 114 1.80 -3.19 5.69
N ASP A 115 2.58 -4.24 5.82
CA ASP A 115 3.42 -4.49 6.96
C ASP A 115 4.60 -3.49 7.02
N PRO A 116 5.16 -3.23 8.21
CA PRO A 116 6.24 -2.25 8.34
C PRO A 116 7.52 -2.77 7.67
N ALA A 117 8.23 -1.86 7.00
CA ALA A 117 9.45 -2.14 6.24
C ALA A 117 10.60 -2.67 7.09
N PHE A 118 10.64 -2.23 8.35
CA PHE A 118 11.65 -2.55 9.33
C PHE A 118 10.98 -2.62 10.71
N PRO A 119 11.53 -3.38 11.67
CA PRO A 119 11.03 -3.39 13.04
C PRO A 119 10.90 -1.98 13.63
N GLY A 120 9.75 -1.67 14.21
CA GLY A 120 9.47 -0.38 14.86
C GLY A 120 9.24 0.80 13.91
N PHE A 121 9.21 0.60 12.59
CA PHE A 121 8.88 1.67 11.65
C PHE A 121 7.39 2.01 11.67
N PRO A 122 7.03 3.30 11.57
CA PRO A 122 5.66 3.76 11.80
C PRO A 122 4.72 3.55 10.61
N VAL A 123 5.25 3.43 9.39
CA VAL A 123 4.43 3.34 8.17
C VAL A 123 3.93 1.90 8.00
N THR A 124 2.68 1.68 8.41
CA THR A 124 1.96 0.41 8.34
C THR A 124 0.46 0.69 8.15
N GLY A 125 -0.30 -0.27 7.63
CA GLY A 125 -1.74 -0.08 7.42
C GLY A 125 -2.52 -1.39 7.41
N GLY A 126 -3.79 -1.32 7.79
CA GLY A 126 -4.70 -2.45 7.80
C GLY A 126 -5.70 -2.45 6.65
N GLN A 127 -6.56 -3.46 6.65
CA GLN A 127 -7.73 -3.55 5.80
C GLN A 127 -8.95 -3.93 6.61
N TYR A 128 -10.03 -3.20 6.38
CA TYR A 128 -11.27 -3.36 7.13
C TYR A 128 -12.46 -3.40 6.19
N SER A 129 -13.46 -4.19 6.53
CA SER A 129 -14.70 -4.25 5.77
C SER A 129 -15.87 -4.58 6.69
N GLN A 130 -16.99 -3.88 6.51
CA GLN A 130 -18.25 -4.11 7.22
C GLN A 130 -19.33 -4.38 6.20
N ARG A 131 -19.56 -5.64 5.89
CA ARG A 131 -20.48 -6.06 4.84
C ARG A 131 -21.82 -6.39 5.44
N ILE A 132 -22.87 -5.96 4.75
CA ILE A 132 -24.25 -6.24 5.11
C ILE A 132 -24.96 -6.82 3.90
N GLY A 133 -25.74 -7.87 4.14
CA GLY A 133 -26.73 -8.36 3.20
C GLY A 133 -28.02 -8.59 3.96
N PHE A 134 -29.13 -8.00 3.50
CA PHE A 134 -30.45 -8.35 4.03
C PHE A 134 -31.37 -8.80 2.90
N SER A 135 -32.26 -9.72 3.22
CA SER A 135 -33.35 -10.15 2.34
C SER A 135 -34.63 -10.27 3.15
N ASN A 136 -35.67 -9.59 2.69
CA ASN A 136 -37.01 -9.68 3.23
C ASN A 136 -37.92 -10.28 2.17
N TRP A 137 -38.84 -11.13 2.61
CA TRP A 137 -39.79 -11.84 1.77
C TRP A 137 -41.14 -11.88 2.47
N VAL A 138 -42.20 -11.49 1.75
CA VAL A 138 -43.58 -11.74 2.14
C VAL A 138 -44.24 -12.63 1.09
N ARG A 139 -44.87 -13.71 1.53
CA ARG A 139 -45.79 -14.50 0.72
C ARG A 139 -47.21 -14.30 1.20
N SER A 140 -48.09 -13.96 0.27
CA SER A 140 -49.50 -13.67 0.54
C SER A 140 -50.39 -14.56 -0.31
N LEU A 141 -51.34 -15.24 0.33
CA LEU A 141 -52.45 -15.92 -0.31
C LEU A 141 -53.68 -15.01 -0.26
N PHE A 142 -53.89 -14.21 -1.31
CA PHE A 142 -55.09 -13.37 -1.40
C PHE A 142 -56.37 -14.19 -1.66
N SER A 143 -56.21 -15.40 -2.20
CA SER A 143 -57.21 -16.47 -2.21
C SER A 143 -56.50 -17.82 -2.35
N PRO A 144 -57.17 -18.97 -2.21
CA PRO A 144 -56.58 -20.29 -2.50
C PRO A 144 -56.02 -20.43 -3.92
N ARG A 145 -56.35 -19.49 -4.81
CA ARG A 145 -55.96 -19.49 -6.23
C ARG A 145 -55.06 -18.32 -6.61
N LEU A 146 -54.74 -17.40 -5.69
CA LEU A 146 -53.97 -16.19 -5.97
C LEU A 146 -52.87 -16.01 -4.93
N VAL A 147 -51.63 -16.26 -5.36
CA VAL A 147 -50.42 -16.15 -4.52
C VAL A 147 -49.59 -15.00 -5.04
N ASN A 148 -49.13 -14.15 -4.12
CA ASN A 148 -48.14 -13.12 -4.39
C ASN A 148 -46.91 -13.34 -3.51
N GLU A 149 -45.73 -13.15 -4.07
CA GLU A 149 -44.46 -13.09 -3.37
C GLU A 149 -43.77 -11.76 -3.68
N ALA A 150 -43.61 -10.94 -2.65
CA ALA A 150 -42.86 -9.70 -2.71
C ALA A 150 -41.53 -9.86 -1.96
N ARG A 151 -40.44 -9.38 -2.56
CA ARG A 151 -39.08 -9.47 -2.00
C ARG A 151 -38.37 -8.13 -2.06
N VAL A 152 -37.66 -7.81 -0.99
CA VAL A 152 -36.73 -6.67 -0.93
C VAL A 152 -35.38 -7.17 -0.45
N GLY A 153 -34.36 -6.93 -1.26
CA GLY A 153 -32.98 -7.29 -0.95
C GLY A 153 -32.08 -6.08 -0.92
N TYR A 154 -31.08 -6.09 -0.05
CA TYR A 154 -30.01 -5.10 -0.08
C TYR A 154 -28.67 -5.76 0.21
N SER A 155 -27.62 -5.28 -0.45
CA SER A 155 -26.26 -5.61 -0.08
C SER A 155 -25.36 -4.38 -0.12
N GLY A 156 -24.35 -4.38 0.73
CA GLY A 156 -23.27 -3.40 0.72
C GLY A 156 -22.02 -4.04 1.29
N ALA A 157 -20.88 -3.78 0.65
CA ALA A 157 -19.59 -4.32 1.05
C ALA A 157 -18.50 -3.23 1.07
N PRO A 158 -18.64 -2.20 1.93
CA PRO A 158 -17.62 -1.17 2.05
C PRO A 158 -16.30 -1.80 2.50
N VAL A 159 -15.23 -1.36 1.88
CA VAL A 159 -13.87 -1.76 2.21
C VAL A 159 -13.01 -0.51 2.35
N GLN A 160 -12.19 -0.49 3.39
CA GLN A 160 -11.20 0.54 3.67
C GLN A 160 -9.81 -0.09 3.60
N PHE A 161 -8.96 0.52 2.79
CA PHE A 161 -7.56 0.18 2.64
C PHE A 161 -6.73 1.24 3.32
N PHE A 162 -5.96 0.80 4.31
CA PHE A 162 -4.91 1.55 4.99
C PHE A 162 -5.41 2.84 5.66
N PRO A 163 -6.56 2.82 6.37
CA PRO A 163 -7.12 4.02 6.99
C PRO A 163 -6.22 4.61 8.09
N GLU A 164 -5.21 3.88 8.56
CA GLU A 164 -4.20 4.36 9.52
C GLU A 164 -3.20 5.34 8.90
N LEU A 165 -3.08 5.38 7.57
CA LEU A 165 -2.10 6.24 6.93
C LEU A 165 -2.47 7.71 7.11
N ASP A 166 -1.56 8.46 7.71
CA ASP A 166 -1.63 9.90 7.94
C ASP A 166 -0.26 10.54 7.63
N PRO A 167 -0.19 11.78 7.09
CA PRO A 167 1.07 12.45 6.80
C PRO A 167 2.09 12.46 7.96
N SER A 168 1.63 12.47 9.21
CA SER A 168 2.47 12.49 10.41
C SER A 168 3.38 11.26 10.54
N LEU A 169 3.04 10.13 9.91
CA LEU A 169 3.87 8.92 9.91
C LEU A 169 5.24 9.14 9.22
N TRP A 170 5.37 10.18 8.38
CA TRP A 170 6.62 10.54 7.68
C TRP A 170 7.34 11.74 8.30
N SER A 171 6.83 12.30 9.41
CA SER A 171 7.44 13.41 10.15
C SER A 171 7.58 13.13 11.65
N GLY A 172 7.38 11.88 12.08
CA GLY A 172 7.50 11.46 13.47
C GLY A 172 8.94 11.36 13.98
N SER A 173 9.13 10.75 15.16
CA SER A 173 10.46 10.56 15.76
C SER A 173 11.25 9.40 15.15
N THR A 174 10.61 8.38 14.58
CA THR A 174 11.29 7.28 13.87
C THR A 174 11.06 7.42 12.39
N ALA A 175 12.09 7.15 11.57
CA ALA A 175 11.98 7.19 10.11
C ALA A 175 11.50 8.53 9.55
N ASN A 176 11.87 9.63 10.23
CA ASN A 176 11.50 10.97 9.82
C ASN A 176 12.10 11.29 8.44
N THR A 177 11.24 11.67 7.52
CA THR A 177 11.56 12.00 6.13
C THR A 177 11.02 13.38 5.74
N ASN A 178 10.72 14.21 6.73
CA ASN A 178 10.16 15.56 6.58
C ASN A 178 8.90 15.60 5.69
N GLY A 179 8.04 14.58 5.80
CA GLY A 179 6.78 14.52 5.06
C GLY A 179 6.92 14.07 3.60
N PHE A 180 7.99 13.37 3.25
CA PHE A 180 8.17 12.74 1.94
C PHE A 180 8.21 11.23 2.05
N ASN A 181 7.50 10.54 1.16
CA ASN A 181 7.69 9.11 1.02
C ASN A 181 9.01 8.86 0.26
N VAL A 182 10.06 8.45 0.97
CA VAL A 182 11.40 8.31 0.39
C VAL A 182 11.57 6.95 -0.29
N ALA A 183 11.98 6.99 -1.55
CA ALA A 183 12.31 5.82 -2.34
C ALA A 183 13.81 5.65 -2.53
N PHE A 184 14.33 4.51 -2.05
CA PHE A 184 15.71 4.12 -2.29
C PHE A 184 15.86 3.42 -3.65
N PRO A 185 16.97 3.66 -4.36
CA PRO A 185 17.32 2.95 -5.58
C PRO A 185 18.10 1.67 -5.25
N SER A 186 18.68 1.08 -6.30
CA SER A 186 19.45 -0.15 -6.20
C SER A 186 20.96 0.09 -6.04
N VAL A 187 21.60 -0.73 -5.19
CA VAL A 187 23.06 -0.85 -5.07
C VAL A 187 23.42 -2.31 -5.17
N GLY A 188 23.69 -2.85 -6.36
CA GLY A 188 23.87 -4.31 -6.52
C GLY A 188 22.53 -5.04 -6.57
N SER A 189 21.66 -4.74 -5.61
CA SER A 189 20.26 -5.16 -5.48
C SER A 189 19.38 -4.00 -4.99
N GLN A 190 18.06 -4.13 -5.09
CA GLN A 190 17.12 -3.09 -4.69
C GLN A 190 17.08 -2.96 -3.16
N LEU A 191 17.26 -1.75 -2.63
CA LEU A 191 17.17 -1.50 -1.20
C LEU A 191 15.71 -1.38 -0.75
N THR A 192 15.39 -1.95 0.41
CA THR A 192 14.10 -1.72 1.07
C THR A 192 13.99 -0.26 1.49
N SER A 193 12.98 0.43 0.96
CA SER A 193 12.67 1.80 1.35
C SER A 193 11.99 1.84 2.73
N PRO A 194 12.10 2.93 3.51
CA PRO A 194 11.50 3.01 4.85
C PRO A 194 9.98 2.88 4.85
N GLY A 195 9.33 3.19 3.72
CA GLY A 195 7.92 2.93 3.49
C GLY A 195 7.68 1.80 2.49
N GLY A 196 8.46 0.71 2.48
CA GLY A 196 8.25 -0.44 1.58
C GLY A 196 7.97 -1.73 2.36
N ALA A 197 6.90 -2.45 2.02
CA ALA A 197 6.41 -3.59 2.81
C ALA A 197 6.66 -4.97 2.15
N ASN A 198 7.51 -5.06 1.12
CA ASN A 198 7.74 -6.36 0.48
C ASN A 198 9.21 -6.59 0.16
N ALA A 199 9.78 -7.63 0.73
CA ALA A 199 11.14 -8.10 0.48
C ALA A 199 11.39 -8.64 -0.95
N THR A 200 10.33 -8.91 -1.73
CA THR A 200 10.39 -9.52 -3.07
C THR A 200 9.95 -8.58 -4.21
N THR A 201 9.02 -7.65 -3.97
CA THR A 201 8.54 -6.69 -4.98
C THR A 201 8.88 -5.24 -4.67
N ASN A 202 9.31 -4.95 -3.43
CA ASN A 202 9.45 -3.60 -2.91
C ASN A 202 8.18 -2.75 -3.15
N ALA A 203 7.01 -3.39 -3.13
CA ALA A 203 5.73 -2.69 -3.17
C ALA A 203 5.71 -1.68 -2.02
N PHE A 204 5.69 -0.40 -2.40
CA PHE A 204 5.67 0.69 -1.45
C PHE A 204 4.42 0.59 -0.57
N ASN A 205 4.58 0.83 0.73
CA ASN A 205 3.61 1.54 1.57
C ASN A 205 3.45 2.95 1.02
N ASN A 206 2.86 3.00 -0.17
CA ASN A 206 2.48 4.24 -0.80
C ASN A 206 1.51 4.95 0.15
N PRO A 207 1.62 6.27 0.29
CA PRO A 207 0.76 7.09 1.13
C PRO A 207 -0.62 7.23 0.48
N THR A 208 -1.25 6.12 0.10
CA THR A 208 -2.44 6.06 -0.75
C THR A 208 -3.53 5.24 -0.06
N PRO A 209 -4.12 5.76 1.03
CA PRO A 209 -5.33 5.16 1.58
C PRO A 209 -6.45 5.27 0.55
N SER A 210 -7.32 4.27 0.55
CA SER A 210 -8.48 4.27 -0.31
C SER A 210 -9.67 3.58 0.35
N SER A 211 -10.86 3.87 -0.14
CA SER A 211 -12.05 3.15 0.26
C SER A 211 -13.04 3.09 -0.89
N ARG A 212 -13.87 2.06 -0.89
CA ARG A 212 -14.92 1.89 -1.90
C ARG A 212 -16.08 1.10 -1.32
N ASN A 213 -17.24 1.28 -1.93
CA ASN A 213 -18.39 0.42 -1.70
C ASN A 213 -19.19 0.28 -2.99
N ALA A 214 -19.78 -0.90 -3.17
CA ALA A 214 -20.83 -1.13 -4.13
C ALA A 214 -22.05 -1.62 -3.36
N THR A 215 -23.19 -0.97 -3.57
CA THR A 215 -24.46 -1.39 -2.97
C THR A 215 -25.43 -1.83 -4.06
N ALA A 216 -26.24 -2.82 -3.74
CA ALA A 216 -27.36 -3.25 -4.56
C ALA A 216 -28.64 -3.17 -3.74
N LEU A 217 -29.69 -2.58 -4.28
CA LEU A 217 -31.05 -2.59 -3.73
C LEU A 217 -31.97 -3.25 -4.75
N LEU A 218 -32.64 -4.32 -4.35
CA LEU A 218 -33.48 -5.16 -5.18
C LEU A 218 -34.92 -5.11 -4.68
N PHE A 219 -35.85 -4.96 -5.61
CA PHE A 219 -37.28 -5.18 -5.41
C PHE A 219 -37.75 -6.23 -6.42
N GLU A 220 -38.47 -7.24 -5.96
CA GLU A 220 -39.09 -8.26 -6.83
C GLU A 220 -40.53 -8.49 -6.40
N ASP A 221 -41.40 -8.69 -7.38
CA ASP A 221 -42.77 -9.11 -7.20
C ASP A 221 -43.08 -10.25 -8.17
N ALA A 222 -43.74 -11.29 -7.67
CA ALA A 222 -44.21 -12.40 -8.47
C ALA A 222 -45.62 -12.81 -8.03
N VAL A 223 -46.55 -12.89 -8.99
CA VAL A 223 -47.93 -13.31 -8.77
C VAL A 223 -48.21 -14.57 -9.58
N THR A 224 -48.80 -15.56 -8.92
CA THR A 224 -49.38 -16.75 -9.56
C THR A 224 -50.88 -16.75 -9.35
N TRP A 225 -51.64 -16.84 -10.44
CA TRP A 225 -53.10 -16.85 -10.40
C TRP A 225 -53.68 -18.03 -11.17
N LEU A 226 -54.49 -18.84 -10.50
CA LEU A 226 -55.28 -19.90 -11.11
C LEU A 226 -56.71 -19.41 -11.36
N LYS A 227 -57.11 -19.32 -12.63
CA LYS A 227 -58.46 -18.94 -13.04
C LYS A 227 -59.07 -20.03 -13.91
N GLY A 228 -59.95 -20.84 -13.30
CA GLY A 228 -60.49 -22.03 -13.96
C GLY A 228 -59.38 -23.04 -14.24
N THR A 229 -59.24 -23.46 -15.50
CA THR A 229 -58.19 -24.36 -15.99
C THR A 229 -56.92 -23.62 -16.45
N HIS A 230 -56.86 -22.30 -16.31
CA HIS A 230 -55.74 -21.47 -16.73
C HIS A 230 -54.84 -21.06 -15.56
N SER A 231 -53.53 -21.02 -15.80
CA SER A 231 -52.52 -20.50 -14.89
C SER A 231 -51.87 -19.26 -15.49
N PHE A 232 -51.85 -18.17 -14.73
CA PHE A 232 -51.19 -16.92 -15.10
C PHE A 232 -50.04 -16.65 -14.13
N ALA A 233 -48.88 -16.28 -14.67
CA ALA A 233 -47.73 -15.81 -13.90
C ALA A 233 -47.29 -14.45 -14.45
N PHE A 234 -47.19 -13.47 -13.56
CA PHE A 234 -46.74 -12.12 -13.89
C PHE A 234 -46.00 -11.51 -12.70
N GLY A 235 -45.22 -10.47 -12.94
CA GLY A 235 -44.37 -9.87 -11.92
C GLY A 235 -43.40 -8.86 -12.52
N GLY A 236 -42.50 -8.37 -11.69
CA GLY A 236 -41.47 -7.42 -12.10
C GLY A 236 -40.31 -7.40 -11.12
N SER A 237 -39.15 -6.96 -11.61
CA SER A 237 -37.98 -6.72 -10.78
C SER A 237 -37.33 -5.38 -11.12
N ALA A 238 -36.83 -4.72 -10.09
CA ALA A 238 -36.04 -3.50 -10.22
C ALA A 238 -34.80 -3.63 -9.33
N THR A 239 -33.63 -3.28 -9.87
CA THR A 239 -32.39 -3.26 -9.11
C THR A 239 -31.68 -1.95 -9.31
N GLN A 240 -31.32 -1.30 -8.21
CA GLN A 240 -30.46 -0.12 -8.22
C GLN A 240 -29.07 -0.52 -7.72
N TYR A 241 -28.06 -0.13 -8.49
CA TYR A 241 -26.66 -0.24 -8.08
C TYR A 241 -26.09 1.15 -7.83
N THR A 242 -25.38 1.31 -6.71
CA THR A 242 -24.64 2.55 -6.41
C THR A 242 -23.20 2.19 -6.08
N VAL A 243 -22.26 2.93 -6.65
CA VAL A 243 -20.83 2.74 -6.41
C VAL A 243 -20.22 4.07 -6.03
N TRP A 244 -19.37 4.05 -5.01
CA TRP A 244 -18.50 5.18 -4.69
C TRP A 244 -17.08 4.70 -4.42
N LEU A 245 -16.11 5.56 -4.73
CA LEU A 245 -14.70 5.33 -4.49
C LEU A 245 -14.06 6.60 -3.92
N LYS A 246 -13.09 6.41 -3.03
CA LYS A 246 -12.20 7.43 -2.51
C LYS A 246 -10.78 6.94 -2.69
N ASN A 247 -9.98 7.70 -3.43
CA ASN A 247 -8.55 7.45 -3.61
C ASN A 247 -7.80 8.72 -3.21
N GLN A 248 -6.73 8.58 -2.44
CA GLN A 248 -5.93 9.72 -1.99
C GLN A 248 -4.45 9.44 -2.20
N THR A 249 -3.65 10.51 -2.23
CA THR A 249 -2.20 10.47 -2.07
C THR A 249 -1.88 11.53 -1.01
N LEU A 250 -1.45 11.09 0.17
CA LEU A 250 -1.32 11.95 1.34
C LEU A 250 -0.09 12.84 1.26
N ILE A 251 1.02 12.31 0.74
CA ILE A 251 2.30 13.01 0.63
C ILE A 251 3.00 12.66 -0.69
N PRO A 252 3.89 13.53 -1.21
CA PRO A 252 4.68 13.22 -2.40
C PRO A 252 5.76 12.17 -2.14
N THR A 253 6.16 11.46 -3.19
CA THR A 253 7.28 10.52 -3.17
C THR A 253 8.56 11.19 -3.67
N ALA A 254 9.65 11.05 -2.91
CA ALA A 254 10.98 11.53 -3.28
C ALA A 254 11.87 10.34 -3.68
N ASN A 255 12.32 10.31 -4.93
CA ASN A 255 13.24 9.28 -5.42
C ASN A 255 14.69 9.70 -5.17
N ILE A 256 15.44 8.89 -4.42
CA ILE A 256 16.88 9.11 -4.23
C ILE A 256 17.65 8.41 -5.35
N GLY A 257 18.53 9.16 -6.00
CA GLY A 257 19.39 8.65 -7.07
C GLY A 257 19.88 9.80 -7.95
N THR A 258 20.94 9.57 -8.72
CA THR A 258 21.42 10.58 -9.68
C THR A 258 20.64 10.46 -10.99
N ALA A 259 20.08 11.58 -11.44
CA ALA A 259 19.45 11.64 -12.76
C ALA A 259 20.54 11.52 -13.86
N PRO A 260 20.22 11.01 -15.06
CA PRO A 260 21.19 10.94 -16.16
C PRO A 260 21.84 12.28 -16.52
N SER A 261 21.13 13.39 -16.30
CA SER A 261 21.58 14.76 -16.53
C SER A 261 22.28 15.40 -15.30
N ASP A 262 22.42 14.68 -14.19
CA ASP A 262 23.09 15.19 -12.99
C ASP A 262 24.60 15.30 -13.26
N PRO A 263 25.24 16.47 -13.04
CA PRO A 263 26.69 16.65 -13.23
C PRO A 263 27.54 15.66 -12.45
N ALA A 264 27.07 15.16 -11.30
CA ALA A 264 27.74 14.10 -10.54
C ALA A 264 27.91 12.81 -11.37
N THR A 265 27.14 12.60 -12.43
CA THR A 265 27.29 11.44 -13.33
C THR A 265 28.69 11.40 -13.96
N ALA A 266 29.33 12.55 -14.18
CA ALA A 266 30.66 12.66 -14.76
C ALA A 266 31.77 12.08 -13.88
N MET A 267 31.54 11.87 -12.57
CA MET A 267 32.55 11.32 -11.67
C MET A 267 32.65 9.78 -11.75
N PHE A 268 31.66 9.10 -12.34
CA PHE A 268 31.61 7.63 -12.42
C PHE A 268 32.28 7.10 -13.69
N THR A 269 33.58 7.37 -13.83
CA THR A 269 34.41 6.97 -14.97
C THR A 269 35.26 5.74 -14.66
N THR A 270 35.89 5.15 -15.68
CA THR A 270 36.95 4.14 -15.52
C THR A 270 38.17 4.68 -14.77
N GLY A 271 38.47 5.99 -14.88
CA GLY A 271 39.58 6.61 -14.17
C GLY A 271 39.37 6.63 -12.65
N ASN A 272 38.17 7.00 -12.21
CA ASN A 272 37.82 7.03 -10.78
C ASN A 272 37.45 5.65 -10.24
N PHE A 273 37.02 4.71 -11.10
CA PHE A 273 36.72 3.32 -10.75
C PHE A 273 37.49 2.34 -11.66
N PRO A 274 38.82 2.22 -11.50
CA PRO A 274 39.65 1.36 -12.34
C PRO A 274 39.13 -0.08 -12.39
N GLY A 275 38.91 -0.56 -13.63
CA GLY A 275 38.45 -1.91 -13.91
C GLY A 275 37.08 -2.29 -13.31
N ALA A 276 36.27 -1.32 -12.89
CA ALA A 276 34.87 -1.55 -12.55
C ALA A 276 34.02 -1.73 -13.82
N SER A 277 33.02 -2.62 -13.77
CA SER A 277 32.05 -2.75 -14.87
C SER A 277 31.15 -1.52 -14.99
N ALA A 278 30.53 -1.31 -16.15
CA ALA A 278 29.51 -0.26 -16.32
C ALA A 278 28.35 -0.43 -15.34
N ARG A 279 27.96 -1.67 -15.03
CA ARG A 279 26.93 -2.00 -14.03
C ARG A 279 27.35 -1.57 -12.62
N THR A 280 28.58 -1.87 -12.22
CA THR A 280 29.15 -1.45 -10.93
C THR A 280 29.15 0.07 -10.79
N ARG A 281 29.59 0.80 -11.83
CA ARG A 281 29.54 2.27 -11.88
C ARG A 281 28.11 2.83 -11.94
N GLY A 282 27.14 2.04 -12.37
CA GLY A 282 25.72 2.37 -12.28
C GLY A 282 25.19 2.27 -10.85
N HIS A 283 25.62 1.25 -10.09
CA HIS A 283 25.20 1.03 -8.70
C HIS A 283 25.83 2.01 -7.70
N THR A 284 27.05 2.49 -7.96
CA THR A 284 27.74 3.50 -7.13
C THR A 284 27.01 4.85 -7.08
N ARG A 285 26.07 5.07 -8.02
CA ARG A 285 25.31 6.32 -8.16
C ARG A 285 24.40 6.64 -6.98
N PHE A 286 23.95 5.62 -6.24
CA PHE A 286 23.14 5.84 -5.04
C PHE A 286 23.96 6.34 -3.85
N SER A 287 25.11 5.70 -3.59
CA SER A 287 25.86 5.92 -2.36
C SER A 287 26.48 7.34 -2.28
N VAL A 288 26.62 8.04 -3.41
CA VAL A 288 26.99 9.46 -3.41
C VAL A 288 25.81 10.36 -3.01
N ARG A 289 24.59 10.10 -3.51
CA ARG A 289 23.42 10.95 -3.27
C ARG A 289 22.69 10.66 -1.95
N ALA A 290 22.74 9.41 -1.47
CA ALA A 290 22.34 9.06 -0.10
C ALA A 290 23.15 9.84 0.95
N CYS A 291 24.37 10.23 0.59
CA CYS A 291 25.25 11.05 1.40
C CYS A 291 25.42 12.49 0.86
N SER A 292 24.57 12.99 -0.05
CA SER A 292 24.77 14.35 -0.61
C SER A 292 23.50 15.09 -1.01
N ALA A 293 22.32 14.53 -0.76
CA ALA A 293 21.07 15.23 -1.02
C ALA A 293 21.06 16.57 -0.26
N ARG A 294 21.13 17.70 -0.95
CA ARG A 294 20.50 18.90 -0.41
C ARG A 294 19.00 18.65 -0.53
N GLY A 295 18.26 18.77 0.58
CA GLY A 295 16.81 18.89 0.53
C GLY A 295 16.43 19.86 -0.60
N CYS A 296 15.37 19.53 -1.36
CA CYS A 296 14.90 20.30 -2.51
C CYS A 296 14.57 21.74 -2.07
N GLY A 297 15.58 22.60 -2.02
CA GLY A 297 15.44 24.04 -1.90
C GLY A 297 15.06 24.55 -3.27
N SER A 298 13.78 24.93 -3.40
CA SER A 298 13.23 25.84 -4.41
C SER A 298 14.05 25.96 -5.70
N SER A 299 13.82 25.10 -6.71
CA SER A 299 13.84 25.47 -8.14
C SER A 299 13.72 24.29 -9.11
N THR A 300 14.11 23.06 -8.76
CA THR A 300 14.19 22.00 -9.79
C THR A 300 14.04 20.60 -9.22
N CYS A 301 12.86 20.31 -8.68
CA CYS A 301 12.36 18.93 -8.60
C CYS A 301 11.39 18.77 -9.79
N THR A 302 11.73 17.97 -10.80
CA THR A 302 10.81 17.66 -11.92
C THR A 302 9.71 16.75 -11.38
N PHE A 303 8.67 17.36 -10.83
CA PHE A 303 7.47 16.65 -10.38
C PHE A 303 6.64 16.25 -11.60
N ARG A 304 6.53 14.95 -11.86
CA ARG A 304 5.52 14.43 -12.78
C ARG A 304 4.23 14.28 -11.99
N THR A 305 3.39 15.33 -11.97
CA THR A 305 2.01 15.23 -11.48
C THR A 305 1.17 14.58 -12.57
N SER A 306 0.94 13.27 -12.51
CA SER A 306 -0.14 12.64 -13.27
C SER A 306 -1.39 12.58 -12.37
N GLY A 307 -2.13 13.68 -12.32
CA GLY A 307 -3.41 13.75 -11.62
C GLY A 307 -4.33 14.70 -12.36
N SER A 308 -5.17 14.14 -13.23
CA SER A 308 -6.26 14.90 -13.84
C SER A 308 -7.33 15.15 -12.76
N PRO A 309 -7.81 16.38 -12.54
CA PRO A 309 -8.89 16.62 -11.61
C PRO A 309 -10.20 16.11 -12.23
N ALA A 310 -10.74 15.02 -11.70
CA ALA A 310 -12.14 14.67 -11.91
C ALA A 310 -13.00 15.70 -11.16
N ARG A 311 -13.48 16.69 -11.90
CA ARG A 311 -14.47 17.67 -11.47
C ARG A 311 -15.80 16.93 -11.29
N ILE A 312 -16.21 16.69 -10.04
CA ILE A 312 -17.59 16.32 -9.72
C ILE A 312 -18.29 17.62 -9.34
N SER A 313 -19.17 18.09 -10.24
CA SER A 313 -20.19 19.10 -9.95
C SER A 313 -21.51 18.38 -9.64
N PRO A 314 -22.41 19.01 -8.86
CA PRO A 314 -23.36 18.34 -7.95
C PRO A 314 -24.36 17.39 -8.60
#